data_AF-A0A1G1G6E8-F1
#
_entry.id   AF-A0A1G1G6E8-F1
#
_cell.length_a   1.000
_cell.length_b   1.000
_cell.length_c   1.000
_cell.angle_alpha   90.00
_cell.angle_beta   90.00
_cell.angle_gamma   90.00
#
_symmetry.space_group_name_H-M   'P 1'
#
loop_
_entity.id
_entity.type
_entity.pdbx_description
1 polymer ?
#
loop_
_entity_poly.entity_id
_entity_poly.type
_entity_poly.pdbx_seq_one_letter_code
_entity_poly.pdbx_strand_id
1 'polypeptide(L)'
;MAVEDILADDDTTGWAAYTVQLLGSAPDAVFTSEDYGEGYARAMGAKHVMVDRHRVMYPCSGTMIRKDPLACLEWVSPCMRQFYIKRVCIVGAESTGKTTLAQKLAEHYLTSWVPEYGREYCVEKWKDGIITDDWVSEEFITIATEQGRREDQAARSANKVLICDTDPFATSIWHERYLHHRSAEVETIASTRRYDLYILTGDEIPFVQDGQRDGEHVRHWMHERFIEALTETNRPWVLVSGDVA
;
A
#
# COMPACT_ATOMS: atom_id res chain seq x y z
N MET A 1 -8.52 -2.59 21.35
CA MET A 1 -8.69 -3.61 22.40
C MET A 1 -9.51 -4.72 21.76
N ALA A 2 -8.99 -5.94 21.68
CA ALA A 2 -9.80 -7.08 21.24
C ALA A 2 -10.77 -7.42 22.38
N VAL A 3 -12.04 -7.62 22.06
CA VAL A 3 -13.01 -8.16 23.02
C VAL A 3 -12.75 -9.66 23.10
N GLU A 4 -12.57 -10.19 24.31
CA GLU A 4 -12.31 -11.61 24.49
C GLU A 4 -13.56 -12.43 24.18
N ASP A 5 -13.34 -13.57 23.53
CA ASP A 5 -14.39 -14.50 23.15
C ASP A 5 -14.60 -15.54 24.25
N ILE A 6 -15.53 -15.24 25.16
CA ILE A 6 -15.64 -15.90 26.47
C ILE A 6 -16.89 -16.77 26.63
N LEU A 7 -17.79 -16.78 25.66
CA LEU A 7 -19.09 -17.45 25.71
C LEU A 7 -19.35 -18.24 24.42
N ALA A 8 -20.35 -19.12 24.44
CA ALA A 8 -20.79 -19.78 23.22
C ALA A 8 -21.42 -18.77 22.25
N ASP A 9 -21.24 -18.97 20.94
CA ASP A 9 -21.76 -18.08 19.88
C ASP A 9 -23.27 -17.83 19.98
N ASP A 10 -24.03 -18.78 20.52
CA ASP A 10 -25.49 -18.72 20.63
C ASP A 10 -26.00 -18.22 21.99
N ASP A 11 -25.12 -17.91 22.95
CA ASP A 11 -25.51 -17.38 24.27
C ASP A 11 -25.87 -15.89 24.22
N THR A 12 -27.04 -15.61 23.64
CA THR A 12 -27.58 -14.26 23.47
C THR A 12 -27.66 -13.48 24.79
N THR A 13 -27.98 -14.17 25.91
CA THR A 13 -28.15 -13.50 27.21
C THR A 13 -26.80 -13.19 27.85
N GLY A 14 -25.86 -14.13 27.79
CA GLY A 14 -24.49 -13.92 28.28
C GLY A 14 -23.78 -12.80 27.51
N TRP A 15 -23.87 -12.81 26.17
CA TRP A 15 -23.28 -11.75 25.34
C TRP A 15 -23.88 -10.37 25.59
N ALA A 16 -25.20 -10.31 25.86
CA ALA A 16 -25.87 -9.08 26.24
C ALA A 16 -25.35 -8.55 27.59
N ALA A 17 -25.23 -9.41 28.61
CA ALA A 17 -24.70 -9.04 29.91
C ALA A 17 -23.24 -8.56 29.82
N TYR A 18 -22.41 -9.25 29.04
CA TYR A 18 -21.01 -8.87 28.81
C TYR A 18 -20.89 -7.53 28.09
N THR A 19 -21.77 -7.25 27.13
CA THR A 19 -21.82 -5.94 26.46
C THR A 19 -22.18 -4.82 27.42
N VAL A 20 -23.18 -5.00 28.29
CA VAL A 20 -23.52 -4.00 29.32
C VAL A 20 -22.35 -3.76 30.27
N GLN A 21 -21.64 -4.82 30.67
CA GLN A 21 -20.45 -4.72 31.50
C GLN A 21 -19.35 -3.90 30.81
N LEU A 22 -19.08 -4.15 29.52
CA LEU A 22 -18.09 -3.43 28.74
C LEU A 22 -18.44 -1.95 28.54
N LEU A 23 -19.72 -1.65 28.30
CA LEU A 23 -20.22 -0.29 28.10
C LEU A 23 -20.41 0.48 29.42
N GLY A 24 -20.49 -0.23 30.54
CA GLY A 24 -20.82 0.33 31.86
C GLY A 24 -22.29 0.75 32.04
N SER A 25 -23.12 0.60 31.01
CA SER A 25 -24.55 0.90 31.03
C SER A 25 -25.27 0.16 29.91
N ALA A 26 -26.58 -0.01 30.05
CA ALA A 26 -27.41 -0.56 28.98
C ALA A 26 -27.63 0.48 27.87
N PRO A 27 -27.47 0.12 26.58
CA PRO A 27 -27.79 1.02 25.49
C PRO A 27 -29.31 1.20 25.35
N ASP A 28 -29.74 2.35 24.83
CA ASP A 28 -31.16 2.61 24.58
C ASP A 28 -31.72 1.78 23.42
N ALA A 29 -30.88 1.46 22.42
CA ALA A 29 -31.27 0.72 21.24
C ALA A 29 -30.13 -0.12 20.64
N VAL A 30 -30.51 -1.19 19.95
CA VAL A 30 -29.62 -2.05 19.16
C VAL A 30 -30.11 -2.07 17.73
N PHE A 31 -29.21 -1.78 16.79
CA PHE A 31 -29.48 -1.83 15.35
C PHE A 31 -28.78 -3.05 14.76
N THR A 32 -29.54 -3.95 14.14
CA THR A 32 -28.97 -5.09 13.41
C THR A 32 -29.92 -5.54 12.31
N SER A 33 -29.42 -6.39 11.43
CA SER A 33 -30.18 -7.04 10.36
C SER A 33 -30.48 -8.50 10.68
N GLU A 34 -29.94 -9.02 11.77
CA GLU A 34 -29.93 -10.44 12.12
C GLU A 34 -31.11 -10.80 13.02
N ASP A 35 -31.58 -12.05 12.90
CA ASP A 35 -32.79 -12.53 13.58
C ASP A 35 -32.64 -12.60 15.11
N TYR A 36 -31.42 -12.79 15.60
CA TYR A 36 -31.12 -12.80 17.04
C TYR A 36 -31.27 -11.42 17.69
N GLY A 37 -31.33 -10.34 16.90
CA GLY A 37 -31.29 -8.96 17.39
C GLY A 37 -32.39 -8.61 18.40
N GLU A 38 -33.58 -9.18 18.24
CA GLU A 38 -34.69 -8.94 19.17
C GLU A 38 -34.41 -9.54 20.56
N GLY A 39 -33.92 -10.77 20.61
CA GLY A 39 -33.56 -11.44 21.86
C GLY A 39 -32.40 -10.72 22.56
N TYR A 40 -31.38 -10.34 21.79
CA TYR A 40 -30.20 -9.65 22.27
C TYR A 40 -30.53 -8.28 22.87
N ALA A 41 -31.34 -7.47 22.18
CA ALA A 41 -31.77 -6.17 22.69
C ALA A 41 -32.64 -6.31 23.95
N ARG A 42 -33.59 -7.27 23.93
CA ARG A 42 -34.46 -7.54 25.09
C ARG A 42 -33.65 -7.91 26.33
N ALA A 43 -32.59 -8.72 26.18
CA ALA A 43 -31.73 -9.12 27.29
C ALA A 43 -31.00 -7.93 27.95
N MET A 44 -30.77 -6.84 27.22
CA MET A 44 -30.20 -5.60 27.76
C MET A 44 -31.26 -4.58 28.23
N GLY A 45 -32.55 -4.84 27.98
CA GLY A 45 -33.61 -3.82 28.16
C GLY A 45 -33.62 -2.72 27.09
N ALA A 46 -32.95 -2.95 25.96
CA ALA A 46 -32.83 -2.01 24.86
C ALA A 46 -33.94 -2.19 23.80
N LYS A 47 -34.20 -1.16 23.00
CA LYS A 47 -35.09 -1.25 21.83
C LYS A 47 -34.35 -1.89 20.65
N HIS A 48 -34.88 -2.97 20.08
CA HIS A 48 -34.37 -3.47 18.81
C HIS A 48 -34.87 -2.65 17.62
N VAL A 49 -33.97 -2.33 16.68
CA VAL A 49 -34.30 -1.72 15.39
C VAL A 49 -33.73 -2.59 14.28
N MET A 50 -34.61 -3.31 13.59
CA MET A 50 -34.26 -4.11 12.41
C MET A 50 -33.91 -3.21 11.23
N VAL A 51 -32.76 -3.41 10.59
CA VAL A 51 -32.28 -2.61 9.45
C VAL A 51 -31.96 -3.52 8.27
N ASP A 52 -32.59 -3.28 7.11
CA ASP A 52 -32.28 -3.93 5.82
C ASP A 52 -31.99 -5.45 5.90
N ARG A 53 -32.87 -6.22 6.56
CA ARG A 53 -32.71 -7.67 6.78
C ARG A 53 -32.42 -8.45 5.50
N HIS A 54 -33.09 -8.07 4.41
CA HIS A 54 -32.95 -8.73 3.12
C HIS A 54 -31.78 -8.21 2.28
N ARG A 55 -30.96 -7.28 2.81
CA ARG A 55 -29.81 -6.68 2.12
C ARG A 55 -30.18 -6.07 0.77
N VAL A 56 -31.34 -5.42 0.69
CA VAL A 56 -31.87 -4.83 -0.54
C VAL A 56 -31.15 -3.52 -0.87
N MET A 57 -30.88 -2.71 0.15
CA MET A 57 -30.20 -1.42 -0.04
C MET A 57 -28.68 -1.62 -0.15
N TYR A 58 -28.12 -2.54 0.65
CA TYR A 58 -26.70 -2.86 0.64
C TYR A 58 -26.50 -4.37 0.48
N PRO A 59 -26.47 -4.88 -0.77
CA PRO A 59 -26.38 -6.30 -1.08
C PRO A 59 -24.96 -6.88 -0.91
N CYS A 60 -24.35 -6.67 0.26
CA CYS A 60 -23.01 -7.15 0.58
C CYS A 60 -22.98 -7.94 1.90
N SER A 61 -21.92 -8.72 2.09
CA SER A 61 -21.66 -9.41 3.35
C SER A 61 -20.17 -9.51 3.63
N GLY A 62 -19.80 -9.66 4.90
CA GLY A 62 -18.40 -9.86 5.29
C GLY A 62 -17.78 -11.10 4.64
N THR A 63 -18.55 -12.19 4.49
CA THR A 63 -18.08 -13.42 3.82
C THR A 63 -17.81 -13.20 2.34
N MET A 64 -18.69 -12.46 1.65
CA MET A 64 -18.51 -12.11 0.24
C MET A 64 -17.23 -11.28 0.05
N ILE A 65 -17.06 -10.21 0.86
CA ILE A 65 -15.89 -9.33 0.80
C ILE A 65 -14.60 -10.12 1.09
N ARG A 66 -14.58 -11.00 2.09
CA ARG A 66 -13.37 -11.79 2.40
C ARG A 66 -13.03 -12.81 1.32
N LYS A 67 -14.02 -13.31 0.57
CA LYS A 67 -13.81 -14.27 -0.51
C LYS A 67 -13.17 -13.61 -1.75
N ASP A 68 -13.65 -12.42 -2.12
CA ASP A 68 -13.10 -11.65 -3.23
C ASP A 68 -13.22 -10.14 -2.96
N PRO A 69 -12.27 -9.55 -2.21
CA PRO A 69 -12.37 -8.15 -1.81
C PRO A 69 -12.18 -7.20 -3.00
N LEU A 70 -11.46 -7.62 -4.04
CA LEU A 70 -11.20 -6.80 -5.22
C LEU A 70 -12.43 -6.71 -6.14
N ALA A 71 -13.28 -7.73 -6.15
CA ALA A 71 -14.59 -7.66 -6.81
C ALA A 71 -15.61 -6.82 -6.04
N CYS A 72 -15.43 -6.65 -4.72
CA CYS A 72 -16.37 -5.95 -3.84
C CYS A 72 -15.93 -4.55 -3.42
N LEU A 73 -14.96 -3.92 -4.10
CA LEU A 73 -14.36 -2.65 -3.65
C LEU A 73 -15.38 -1.53 -3.39
N GLU A 74 -16.46 -1.48 -4.16
CA GLU A 74 -17.56 -0.52 -3.98
C GLU A 74 -18.19 -0.59 -2.57
N TRP A 75 -18.17 -1.75 -1.92
CA TRP A 75 -18.68 -2.00 -0.56
C TRP A 75 -17.59 -1.92 0.52
N VAL A 76 -16.33 -1.76 0.13
CA VAL A 76 -15.18 -1.72 1.05
C VAL A 76 -14.82 -0.27 1.34
N SER A 77 -14.77 0.11 2.62
CA SER A 77 -14.37 1.45 3.04
C SER A 77 -12.94 1.78 2.61
N PRO A 78 -12.60 3.06 2.37
CA PRO A 78 -11.28 3.45 1.86
C PRO A 78 -10.10 2.94 2.70
N CYS A 79 -10.23 2.92 4.04
CA CYS A 79 -9.19 2.40 4.92
C CYS A 79 -8.98 0.89 4.78
N MET A 80 -10.04 0.13 4.49
CA MET A 80 -9.94 -1.32 4.24
C MET A 80 -9.49 -1.61 2.80
N ARG A 81 -9.77 -0.74 1.83
CA ARG A 81 -9.23 -0.88 0.46
C ARG A 81 -7.71 -0.91 0.48
N GLN A 82 -7.07 -0.04 1.27
CA GLN A 82 -5.61 -0.02 1.44
C GLN A 82 -5.01 -1.39 1.81
N PHE A 83 -5.75 -2.21 2.56
CA PHE A 83 -5.34 -3.55 2.98
C PHE A 83 -5.48 -4.60 1.86
N TYR A 84 -6.50 -4.49 1.02
CA TYR A 84 -6.81 -5.48 -0.02
C TYR A 84 -6.19 -5.18 -1.39
N ILE A 85 -5.98 -3.90 -1.71
CA ILE A 85 -5.43 -3.47 -2.99
C ILE A 85 -4.06 -4.09 -3.21
N LYS A 86 -3.88 -4.63 -4.42
CA LYS A 86 -2.62 -5.20 -4.88
C LYS A 86 -1.64 -4.08 -5.19
N ARG A 87 -0.36 -4.27 -4.86
CA ARG A 87 0.69 -3.28 -5.18
C ARG A 87 1.66 -3.86 -6.19
N VAL A 88 1.84 -3.17 -7.30
CA VAL A 88 2.84 -3.49 -8.34
C VAL A 88 3.85 -2.35 -8.35
N CYS A 89 5.10 -2.65 -8.01
CA CYS A 89 6.17 -1.66 -7.97
C CYS A 89 7.03 -1.75 -9.23
N ILE A 90 7.41 -0.60 -9.78
CA ILE A 90 8.31 -0.50 -10.92
C ILE A 90 9.71 -0.12 -10.43
N VAL A 91 10.56 -1.13 -10.56
CA VAL A 91 12.00 -1.26 -10.37
C VAL A 91 12.89 -0.65 -11.45
N GLY A 92 14.07 -0.11 -11.13
CA GLY A 92 15.15 0.00 -12.11
C GLY A 92 16.01 1.24 -11.98
N ALA A 93 17.12 1.21 -12.74
CA ALA A 93 18.09 2.29 -12.79
C ALA A 93 17.48 3.62 -13.24
N GLU A 94 18.25 4.70 -13.15
CA GLU A 94 17.82 5.99 -13.66
C GLU A 94 17.52 5.89 -15.17
N SER A 95 16.50 6.64 -15.59
CA SER A 95 16.15 6.80 -17.01
C SER A 95 15.62 5.57 -17.77
N THR A 96 15.21 4.50 -17.10
CA THR A 96 14.75 3.25 -17.74
C THR A 96 13.25 3.21 -18.03
N GLY A 97 12.59 4.37 -18.20
CA GLY A 97 11.16 4.43 -18.57
C GLY A 97 10.16 4.07 -17.46
N LYS A 98 10.59 3.96 -16.19
CA LYS A 98 9.71 3.60 -15.04
C LYS A 98 8.44 4.44 -14.96
N THR A 99 8.57 5.76 -14.97
CA THR A 99 7.43 6.70 -14.87
C THR A 99 6.47 6.55 -16.04
N THR A 100 7.00 6.42 -17.26
CA THR A 100 6.18 6.21 -18.46
C THR A 100 5.41 4.88 -18.37
N LEU A 101 6.07 3.81 -17.93
CA LEU A 101 5.41 2.52 -17.73
C LEU A 101 4.35 2.59 -16.62
N ALA A 102 4.63 3.29 -15.52
CA ALA A 102 3.71 3.48 -14.41
C ALA A 102 2.41 4.15 -14.87
N GLN A 103 2.54 5.24 -15.62
CA GLN A 103 1.42 5.98 -16.21
C GLN A 103 0.62 5.11 -17.19
N LYS A 104 1.30 4.46 -18.15
CA LYS A 104 0.63 3.59 -19.15
C LYS A 104 -0.12 2.43 -18.49
N LEU A 105 0.44 1.82 -17.44
CA LEU A 105 -0.23 0.74 -16.70
C LEU A 105 -1.43 1.28 -15.89
N ALA A 106 -1.30 2.42 -15.25
CA ALA A 106 -2.38 3.04 -14.49
C ALA A 106 -3.57 3.42 -15.39
N GLU A 107 -3.29 3.98 -16.55
CA GLU A 107 -4.30 4.27 -17.59
C GLU A 107 -4.96 2.99 -18.08
N HIS A 108 -4.17 1.96 -18.43
CA HIS A 108 -4.69 0.70 -18.94
C HIS A 108 -5.62 -0.02 -17.93
N TYR A 109 -5.22 -0.06 -16.66
CA TYR A 109 -5.99 -0.72 -15.59
C TYR A 109 -7.04 0.20 -14.94
N LEU A 110 -7.18 1.44 -15.41
CA LEU A 110 -8.08 2.46 -14.85
C LEU A 110 -7.91 2.57 -13.34
N THR A 111 -6.67 2.80 -12.92
CA THR A 111 -6.30 2.86 -11.51
C THR A 111 -5.34 4.00 -11.21
N SER A 112 -5.00 4.18 -9.93
CA SER A 112 -4.04 5.17 -9.45
C SER A 112 -2.60 4.68 -9.62
N TRP A 113 -1.68 5.63 -9.76
CA TRP A 113 -0.26 5.40 -9.59
C TRP A 113 0.37 6.43 -8.65
N VAL A 114 1.54 6.11 -8.11
CA VAL A 114 2.33 6.99 -7.24
C VAL A 114 3.65 7.33 -7.92
N PRO A 115 3.97 8.63 -8.12
CA PRO A 115 5.25 9.06 -8.67
C PRO A 115 6.38 9.00 -7.66
N GLU A 116 7.61 9.06 -8.17
CA GLU A 116 8.82 8.89 -7.38
C GLU A 116 9.05 10.15 -6.55
N TYR A 117 8.83 10.04 -5.23
CA TYR A 117 9.03 11.19 -4.36
C TYR A 117 10.50 11.63 -4.28
N GLY A 118 11.46 10.72 -4.44
CA GLY A 118 12.88 11.05 -4.49
C GLY A 118 13.21 12.12 -5.55
N ARG A 119 12.53 12.08 -6.70
CA ARG A 119 12.68 13.09 -7.75
C ARG A 119 12.14 14.46 -7.33
N GLU A 120 10.97 14.49 -6.69
CA GLU A 120 10.40 15.73 -6.13
C GLU A 120 11.31 16.31 -5.03
N TYR A 121 11.88 15.44 -4.20
CA TYR A 121 12.81 15.82 -3.15
C TYR A 121 14.08 16.47 -3.73
N CYS A 122 14.67 15.88 -4.77
CA CYS A 122 15.85 16.44 -5.45
C CYS A 122 15.57 17.84 -6.04
N VAL A 123 14.39 18.02 -6.66
CA VAL A 123 13.96 19.33 -7.18
C VAL A 123 13.91 20.38 -6.07
N GLU A 124 13.44 20.00 -4.88
CA GLU A 124 13.42 20.87 -3.70
C GLU A 124 14.84 21.17 -3.18
N LYS A 125 15.66 20.13 -3.00
CA LYS A 125 17.03 20.24 -2.47
C LYS A 125 17.89 21.18 -3.32
N TRP A 126 17.77 21.11 -4.64
CA TRP A 126 18.59 21.87 -5.57
C TRP A 126 17.89 23.10 -6.18
N LYS A 127 16.85 23.63 -5.53
CA LYS A 127 16.10 24.80 -6.02
C LYS A 127 16.96 26.02 -6.35
N ASP A 128 18.06 26.21 -5.61
CA ASP A 128 18.97 27.33 -5.81
C ASP A 128 20.03 27.07 -6.92
N GLY A 129 19.89 25.96 -7.66
CA GLY A 129 20.70 25.64 -8.83
C GLY A 129 22.07 25.02 -8.53
N ILE A 130 22.37 24.75 -7.27
CA ILE A 130 23.58 24.03 -6.87
C ILE A 130 23.22 22.56 -6.73
N ILE A 131 23.65 21.76 -7.70
CA ILE A 131 23.54 20.29 -7.63
C ILE A 131 24.77 19.78 -6.89
N THR A 132 24.52 19.09 -5.78
CA THR A 132 25.54 18.50 -4.91
C THR A 132 25.18 17.04 -4.61
N ASP A 133 26.20 16.18 -4.58
CA ASP A 133 26.09 14.79 -4.13
C ASP A 133 26.29 14.65 -2.61
N ASP A 134 25.98 15.71 -1.86
CA ASP A 134 26.08 15.75 -0.39
C ASP A 134 24.86 15.10 0.27
N TRP A 135 24.66 13.84 -0.07
CA TRP A 135 23.59 13.04 0.51
C TRP A 135 23.87 12.68 1.96
N VAL A 136 22.82 12.61 2.78
CA VAL A 136 22.87 12.03 4.13
C VAL A 136 21.75 11.01 4.34
N SER A 137 21.95 10.08 5.28
CA SER A 137 21.04 8.94 5.46
C SER A 137 19.61 9.37 5.84
N GLU A 138 19.48 10.47 6.57
CA GLU A 138 18.21 11.07 7.01
C GLU A 138 17.32 11.50 5.84
N GLU A 139 17.92 11.89 4.71
CA GLU A 139 17.18 12.24 3.49
C GLU A 139 16.52 11.01 2.88
N PHE A 140 17.24 9.88 2.82
CA PHE A 140 16.68 8.62 2.34
C PHE A 140 15.60 8.06 3.27
N ILE A 141 15.74 8.23 4.59
CA ILE A 141 14.69 7.89 5.56
C ILE A 141 13.43 8.72 5.29
N THR A 142 13.59 10.02 5.05
CA THR A 142 12.49 10.93 4.70
C THR A 142 11.83 10.51 3.38
N ILE A 143 12.62 10.25 2.34
CA ILE A 143 12.14 9.82 1.02
C ILE A 143 11.36 8.51 1.13
N ALA A 144 11.92 7.50 1.79
CA ALA A 144 11.29 6.20 1.99
C ALA A 144 9.97 6.30 2.79
N THR A 145 9.96 7.10 3.85
CA THR A 145 8.77 7.30 4.69
C THR A 145 7.65 7.97 3.90
N GLU A 146 7.97 9.03 3.17
CA GLU A 146 6.98 9.79 2.40
C GLU A 146 6.47 9.00 1.19
N GLN A 147 7.33 8.24 0.50
CA GLN A 147 6.92 7.33 -0.56
C GLN A 147 5.87 6.34 -0.03
N GLY A 148 6.16 5.64 1.08
CA GLY A 148 5.23 4.69 1.69
C GLY A 148 3.91 5.34 2.13
N ARG A 149 3.95 6.58 2.65
CA ARG A 149 2.76 7.34 3.03
C ARG A 149 1.88 7.66 1.81
N ARG A 150 2.49 8.08 0.70
CA ARG A 150 1.78 8.39 -0.56
C ARG A 150 1.15 7.14 -1.17
N GLU A 151 1.86 6.01 -1.14
CA GLU A 151 1.32 4.71 -1.55
C GLU A 151 0.10 4.31 -0.74
N ASP A 152 0.17 4.44 0.59
CA ASP A 152 -0.93 4.10 1.48
C ASP A 152 -2.14 5.00 1.27
N GLN A 153 -1.93 6.29 0.97
CA GLN A 153 -3.00 7.21 0.62
C GLN A 153 -3.63 6.88 -0.74
N ALA A 154 -2.83 6.58 -1.76
CA ALA A 154 -3.31 6.25 -3.11
C ALA A 154 -4.07 4.91 -3.14
N ALA A 155 -3.65 3.93 -2.33
CA ALA A 155 -4.33 2.64 -2.22
C ALA A 155 -5.78 2.73 -1.70
N ARG A 156 -6.16 3.85 -1.06
CA ARG A 156 -7.53 4.07 -0.57
C ARG A 156 -8.54 4.32 -1.69
N SER A 157 -8.06 4.77 -2.86
CA SER A 157 -8.89 5.07 -4.04
C SER A 157 -8.52 4.25 -5.28
N ALA A 158 -7.42 3.50 -5.26
CA ALA A 158 -7.00 2.64 -6.36
C ALA A 158 -8.06 1.59 -6.73
N ASN A 159 -8.09 1.22 -8.02
CA ASN A 159 -8.97 0.22 -8.57
C ASN A 159 -8.23 -1.11 -8.71
N LYS A 160 -8.44 -2.01 -7.76
CA LYS A 160 -7.88 -3.37 -7.65
C LYS A 160 -6.36 -3.46 -7.48
N VAL A 161 -5.59 -2.68 -8.22
CA VAL A 161 -4.13 -2.63 -8.21
C VAL A 161 -3.65 -1.18 -8.11
N LEU A 162 -2.63 -0.91 -7.31
CA LEU A 162 -1.89 0.35 -7.26
C LEU A 162 -0.55 0.16 -7.95
N ILE A 163 -0.20 1.09 -8.84
CA ILE A 163 1.10 1.10 -9.51
C ILE A 163 2.04 2.08 -8.78
N CYS A 164 3.21 1.63 -8.36
CA CYS A 164 4.18 2.46 -7.64
C CYS A 164 5.45 2.67 -8.48
N ASP A 165 5.81 3.91 -8.74
CA ASP A 165 7.12 4.32 -9.27
C ASP A 165 7.73 5.23 -8.21
N THR A 166 8.64 4.84 -7.34
CA THR A 166 9.21 3.53 -7.04
C THR A 166 8.73 3.08 -5.65
N ASP A 167 9.55 2.41 -4.84
CA ASP A 167 9.24 2.06 -3.45
C ASP A 167 10.40 2.27 -2.46
N PRO A 168 10.16 2.16 -1.14
CA PRO A 168 11.23 2.27 -0.13
C PRO A 168 12.36 1.24 -0.28
N PHE A 169 12.10 0.07 -0.89
CA PHE A 169 13.15 -0.90 -1.18
C PHE A 169 14.12 -0.36 -2.24
N ALA A 170 13.63 0.23 -3.33
CA ALA A 170 14.49 0.92 -4.29
C ALA A 170 15.26 2.08 -3.66
N THR A 171 14.64 2.84 -2.74
CA THR A 171 15.33 3.88 -1.97
C THR A 171 16.52 3.33 -1.18
N SER A 172 16.45 2.08 -0.66
CA SER A 172 17.60 1.46 0.04
C SER A 172 18.79 1.18 -0.89
N ILE A 173 18.52 0.83 -2.15
CA ILE A 173 19.56 0.59 -3.16
C ILE A 173 20.16 1.91 -3.63
N TRP A 174 19.33 2.95 -3.79
CA TRP A 174 19.83 4.30 -4.04
C TRP A 174 20.69 4.84 -2.88
N HIS A 175 20.29 4.59 -1.64
CA HIS A 175 21.10 4.91 -0.47
C HIS A 175 22.48 4.24 -0.53
N GLU A 176 22.51 2.92 -0.83
CA GLU A 176 23.75 2.16 -0.99
C GLU A 176 24.64 2.73 -2.10
N ARG A 177 24.06 3.15 -3.24
CA ARG A 177 24.78 3.82 -4.34
C ARG A 177 25.48 5.09 -3.84
N TYR A 178 24.72 6.02 -3.27
CA TYR A 178 25.21 7.36 -2.97
C TYR A 178 26.12 7.42 -1.73
N LEU A 179 25.88 6.55 -0.75
CA LEU A 179 26.62 6.57 0.52
C LEU A 179 27.58 5.40 0.70
N HIS A 180 27.62 4.47 -0.25
CA HIS A 180 28.53 3.31 -0.28
C HIS A 180 28.40 2.39 0.96
N HIS A 181 27.28 2.46 1.66
CA HIS A 181 26.92 1.57 2.76
C HIS A 181 25.40 1.44 2.83
N ARG A 182 24.91 0.41 3.53
CA ARG A 182 23.47 0.17 3.73
C ARG A 182 22.93 0.94 4.94
N SER A 183 21.63 1.25 4.94
CA SER A 183 20.93 1.88 6.07
C SER A 183 19.87 0.95 6.67
N ALA A 184 20.08 0.54 7.92
CA ALA A 184 19.15 -0.32 8.65
C ALA A 184 17.75 0.32 8.82
N GLU A 185 17.68 1.65 8.94
CA GLU A 185 16.41 2.36 9.10
C GLU A 185 15.60 2.37 7.80
N VAL A 186 16.23 2.65 6.65
CA VAL A 186 15.57 2.60 5.34
C VAL A 186 15.11 1.18 5.03
N GLU A 187 15.93 0.17 5.34
CA GLU A 187 15.56 -1.24 5.19
C GLU A 187 14.43 -1.65 6.12
N THR A 188 14.39 -1.12 7.34
CA THR A 188 13.26 -1.35 8.26
C THR A 188 11.98 -0.82 7.65
N ILE A 189 11.97 0.41 7.11
CA ILE A 189 10.81 0.97 6.41
C ILE A 189 10.39 0.05 5.25
N ALA A 190 11.34 -0.35 4.39
CA ALA A 190 11.08 -1.22 3.25
C ALA A 190 10.54 -2.61 3.65
N SER A 191 10.98 -3.17 4.77
CA SER A 191 10.54 -4.49 5.26
C SER A 191 9.10 -4.51 5.77
N THR A 192 8.58 -3.37 6.22
CA THR A 192 7.17 -3.25 6.65
C THR A 192 6.18 -3.17 5.50
N ARG A 193 6.69 -3.07 4.26
CA ARG A 193 5.90 -2.82 3.06
C ARG A 193 5.74 -4.11 2.27
N ARG A 194 4.56 -4.28 1.67
CA ARG A 194 4.21 -5.47 0.90
C ARG A 194 3.86 -5.07 -0.53
N TYR A 195 4.52 -5.73 -1.47
CA TYR A 195 4.25 -5.62 -2.91
C TYR A 195 3.96 -7.02 -3.44
N ASP A 196 2.98 -7.13 -4.33
CA ASP A 196 2.58 -8.40 -4.92
C ASP A 196 3.44 -8.75 -6.14
N LEU A 197 4.03 -7.74 -6.80
CA LEU A 197 4.91 -7.90 -7.94
C LEU A 197 5.87 -6.70 -8.06
N TYR A 198 7.12 -6.99 -8.42
CA TYR A 198 8.07 -6.02 -8.92
C TYR A 198 8.24 -6.17 -10.43
N ILE A 199 8.22 -5.06 -11.15
CA ILE A 199 8.56 -4.99 -12.56
C ILE A 199 9.92 -4.29 -12.64
N LEU A 200 10.98 -5.04 -12.90
CA LEU A 200 12.30 -4.46 -13.15
C LEU A 200 12.38 -4.04 -14.61
N THR A 201 12.62 -2.75 -14.84
CA THR A 201 12.91 -2.23 -16.18
C THR A 201 14.35 -2.55 -16.58
N GLY A 202 14.52 -2.99 -17.82
CA GLY A 202 15.83 -3.28 -18.39
C GLY A 202 16.68 -2.03 -18.61
N ASP A 203 17.98 -2.24 -18.82
CA ASP A 203 18.99 -1.20 -19.02
C ASP A 203 19.27 -0.89 -20.50
N GLU A 204 18.58 -1.58 -21.43
CA GLU A 204 18.72 -1.40 -22.88
C GLU A 204 18.20 -0.06 -23.41
N ILE A 205 17.29 0.60 -22.67
CA ILE A 205 16.72 1.88 -23.07
C ILE A 205 17.85 2.92 -23.17
N PRO A 206 17.98 3.67 -24.28
CA PRO A 206 19.01 4.68 -24.43
C PRO A 206 18.97 5.72 -23.30
N PHE A 207 20.13 6.03 -22.72
CA PHE A 207 20.22 7.03 -21.66
C PHE A 207 19.88 8.42 -22.20
N VAL A 208 18.94 9.11 -21.55
CA VAL A 208 18.63 10.51 -21.82
C VAL A 208 19.10 11.34 -20.64
N GLN A 209 20.13 12.19 -20.83
CA GLN A 209 20.63 13.07 -19.77
C GLN A 209 19.62 14.22 -19.55
N ASP A 210 19.01 14.29 -18.36
CA ASP A 210 18.06 15.36 -17.99
C ASP A 210 18.66 16.37 -16.98
N GLY A 211 19.96 16.27 -16.71
CA GLY A 211 20.73 17.25 -15.94
C GLY A 211 20.89 16.94 -14.45
N GLN A 212 20.24 15.88 -13.95
CA GLN A 212 20.27 15.47 -12.53
C GLN A 212 20.98 14.12 -12.29
N ARG A 213 21.73 13.59 -13.26
CA ARG A 213 22.10 12.15 -13.30
C ARG A 213 23.57 11.87 -13.55
N ASP A 214 24.08 10.85 -12.85
CA ASP A 214 25.51 10.50 -12.82
C ASP A 214 26.01 9.75 -14.08
N GLY A 215 25.13 9.04 -14.82
CA GLY A 215 25.43 8.53 -16.16
C GLY A 215 25.35 7.01 -16.37
N GLU A 216 25.66 6.58 -17.60
CA GLU A 216 25.39 5.24 -18.13
C GLU A 216 26.07 4.08 -17.36
N HIS A 217 27.28 4.30 -16.86
CA HIS A 217 28.06 3.29 -16.13
C HIS A 217 27.41 2.85 -14.81
N VAL A 218 26.61 3.71 -14.17
CA VAL A 218 25.93 3.37 -12.92
C VAL A 218 24.66 2.54 -13.17
N ARG A 219 24.11 2.58 -14.39
CA ARG A 219 22.86 1.88 -14.73
C ARG A 219 23.03 0.37 -14.69
N HIS A 220 24.13 -0.14 -15.25
CA HIS A 220 24.44 -1.57 -15.22
C HIS A 220 24.62 -2.09 -13.80
N TRP A 221 25.42 -1.39 -12.98
CA TRP A 221 25.59 -1.76 -11.57
C TRP A 221 24.26 -1.75 -10.81
N MET A 222 23.46 -0.68 -10.95
CA MET A 222 22.14 -0.59 -10.33
C MET A 222 21.22 -1.72 -10.79
N HIS A 223 21.24 -2.06 -12.09
CA HIS A 223 20.41 -3.12 -12.67
C HIS A 223 20.76 -4.48 -12.07
N GLU A 224 22.05 -4.85 -12.06
CA GLU A 224 22.54 -6.07 -11.42
C GLU A 224 22.21 -6.08 -9.93
N ARG A 225 22.43 -4.96 -9.23
CA ARG A 225 22.13 -4.84 -7.80
C ARG A 225 20.64 -5.02 -7.50
N PHE A 226 19.75 -4.51 -8.35
CA PHE A 226 18.31 -4.75 -8.23
C PHE A 226 17.96 -6.23 -8.42
N ILE A 227 18.54 -6.91 -9.42
CA ILE A 227 18.33 -8.35 -9.65
C ILE A 227 18.77 -9.15 -8.41
N GLU A 228 19.97 -8.89 -7.91
CA GLU A 228 20.51 -9.52 -6.70
C GLU A 228 19.57 -9.31 -5.52
N ALA A 229 19.26 -8.05 -5.19
CA ALA A 229 18.47 -7.71 -4.02
C ALA A 229 17.02 -8.25 -4.10
N LEU A 230 16.38 -8.22 -5.27
CA LEU A 230 15.05 -8.81 -5.49
C LEU A 230 15.08 -10.33 -5.29
N THR A 231 16.13 -10.99 -5.79
CA THR A 231 16.31 -12.44 -5.71
C THR A 231 16.63 -12.89 -4.29
N GLU A 232 17.57 -12.23 -3.62
CA GLU A 232 17.97 -12.51 -2.23
C GLU A 232 16.81 -12.34 -1.24
N THR A 233 15.95 -11.35 -1.48
CA THR A 233 14.78 -11.09 -0.63
C THR A 233 13.53 -11.88 -1.06
N ASN A 234 13.66 -12.76 -2.07
CA ASN A 234 12.58 -13.59 -2.61
C ASN A 234 11.32 -12.78 -2.97
N ARG A 235 11.51 -11.56 -3.48
CA ARG A 235 10.41 -10.70 -3.94
C ARG A 235 9.96 -11.20 -5.30
N PRO A 236 8.65 -11.40 -5.56
CA PRO A 236 8.18 -11.77 -6.89
C PRO A 236 8.51 -10.67 -7.88
N TRP A 237 9.28 -10.98 -8.92
CA TRP A 237 9.69 -10.00 -9.90
C TRP A 237 9.70 -10.53 -11.33
N VAL A 238 9.54 -9.62 -12.29
CA VAL A 238 9.70 -9.88 -13.73
C VAL A 238 10.60 -8.82 -14.34
N LEU A 239 11.47 -9.23 -15.25
CA LEU A 239 12.23 -8.33 -16.12
C LEU A 239 11.35 -7.93 -17.31
N VAL A 240 11.27 -6.64 -17.60
CA VAL A 240 10.66 -6.14 -18.84
C VAL A 240 11.69 -5.35 -19.63
N SER A 241 11.71 -5.59 -20.94
CA SER A 241 12.54 -4.85 -21.88
C SER A 241 11.70 -4.31 -23.04
N GLY A 242 12.15 -3.23 -23.65
CA GLY A 242 11.48 -2.62 -24.80
C GLY A 242 11.87 -1.17 -25.05
N ASP A 243 11.29 -0.58 -26.10
CA ASP A 243 11.59 0.78 -26.54
C ASP A 243 10.60 1.81 -25.99
N VAL A 244 11.05 3.06 -25.87
CA VAL A 244 10.19 4.21 -25.56
C VAL A 244 9.43 4.60 -26.84
N ALA A 245 8.25 4.01 -27.04
CA ALA A 245 7.29 4.43 -28.07
C ALA A 245 6.47 5.65 -27.63
#